data_AF-A0A2S8SQE2-F1
#
_entry.id   AF-A0A2S8SQE2-F1
#
_cell.length_a   1.000
_cell.length_b   1.000
_cell.length_c   1.000
_cell.angle_alpha   90.00
_cell.angle_beta   90.00
_cell.angle_gamma   90.00
#
_symmetry.space_group_name_H-M   'P 1'
#
loop_
_entity.id
_entity.type
_entity.pdbx_description
1 polymer ?
#
loop_
_entity_poly.entity_id
_entity_poly.type
_entity_poly.pdbx_seq_one_letter_code
_entity_poly.pdbx_strand_id
1 'polypeptide(L)'
;MASLFASLTLLGVAILALFPDAALLPGDARLSEKTALIFLAATFFVALWPSLQKRIIAHRDAATFLLLCAFFVIFHIADRAGPREGFALKFSSLPDDSFAISYALRLAILGALVSFPAWFKDGGPQRFVFAALLLVGFFGLGSFWFLTRFYPVGVTETLDPTPLPTLFLQILGFASIAALCRAVTASQKWMRFIFCGMPLVLLLVWAKLQLFPLPVEAEDAE
;
A
#
# COMPACT_ATOMS: atom_id res chain seq x y z
N MET A 1 14.54 5.14 17.92
CA MET A 1 13.10 5.07 18.27
C MET A 1 12.20 5.10 17.03
N ALA A 2 12.36 6.05 16.11
CA ALA A 2 11.50 6.11 14.91
C ALA A 2 11.51 4.86 14.01
N SER A 3 12.66 4.20 13.79
CA SER A 3 12.69 2.94 13.02
C SER A 3 11.91 1.81 13.69
N LEU A 4 11.78 1.82 15.02
CA LEU A 4 10.95 0.86 15.75
C LEU A 4 9.46 1.18 15.56
N PHE A 5 9.05 2.44 15.71
CA PHE A 5 7.67 2.85 15.43
C PHE A 5 7.27 2.56 13.98
N ALA A 6 8.12 2.92 13.02
CA ALA A 6 7.87 2.63 11.62
C ALA A 6 7.75 1.11 11.34
N SER A 7 8.59 0.30 11.98
CA SER A 7 8.51 -1.17 11.90
C SER A 7 7.19 -1.69 12.49
N LEU A 8 6.77 -1.17 13.64
CA LEU A 8 5.52 -1.55 14.29
C LEU A 8 4.30 -1.14 13.45
N THR A 9 4.31 0.04 12.82
CA THR A 9 3.24 0.47 11.92
C THR A 9 3.16 -0.43 10.68
N LEU A 10 4.30 -0.72 10.04
CA LEU A 10 4.34 -1.62 8.89
C LEU A 10 3.89 -3.05 9.25
N LEU A 11 4.27 -3.53 10.44
CA LEU A 11 3.77 -4.80 10.98
C LEU A 11 2.24 -4.75 11.19
N GLY A 12 1.72 -3.65 11.74
CA GLY A 12 0.27 -3.43 11.89
C GLY A 12 -0.48 -3.48 10.55
N VAL A 13 0.05 -2.83 9.51
CA VAL A 13 -0.50 -2.90 8.14
C VAL A 13 -0.48 -4.33 7.59
N ALA A 14 0.61 -5.07 7.83
CA ALA A 14 0.69 -6.48 7.43
C ALA A 14 -0.29 -7.39 8.19
N ILE A 15 -0.51 -7.12 9.48
CA ILE A 15 -1.52 -7.83 10.29
C ILE A 15 -2.93 -7.52 9.77
N LEU A 16 -3.22 -6.27 9.42
CA LEU A 16 -4.51 -5.92 8.79
C LEU A 16 -4.73 -6.66 7.46
N ALA A 17 -3.67 -6.86 6.66
CA ALA A 17 -3.77 -7.69 5.45
C ALA A 17 -4.02 -9.18 5.74
N LEU A 18 -3.66 -9.69 6.93
CA LEU A 18 -3.89 -11.09 7.34
C LEU A 18 -5.29 -11.32 7.91
N PHE A 19 -5.95 -10.29 8.43
CA PHE A 19 -7.30 -10.34 8.98
C PHE A 19 -8.21 -9.39 8.20
N PRO A 20 -8.49 -9.71 6.91
CA PRO A 20 -9.46 -8.96 6.14
C PRO A 20 -10.85 -9.06 6.78
N ASP A 21 -11.56 -7.94 6.81
CA ASP A 21 -12.98 -7.92 7.14
C ASP A 21 -13.76 -8.61 6.02
N ALA A 22 -14.70 -9.47 6.37
CA ALA A 22 -15.20 -10.54 5.50
C ALA A 22 -16.03 -10.08 4.27
N ALA A 23 -16.21 -8.77 4.07
CA ALA A 23 -17.38 -8.27 3.35
C ALA A 23 -17.20 -7.90 1.85
N LEU A 24 -15.99 -7.72 1.28
CA LEU A 24 -15.92 -6.88 0.05
C LEU A 24 -14.87 -7.24 -1.02
N LEU A 25 -14.61 -8.52 -1.31
CA LEU A 25 -13.74 -8.84 -2.46
C LEU A 25 -14.36 -9.89 -3.41
N PRO A 26 -14.78 -9.53 -4.63
CA PRO A 26 -15.17 -10.50 -5.64
C PRO A 26 -14.00 -11.45 -5.96
N GLY A 27 -14.31 -12.72 -6.22
CA GLY A 27 -13.32 -13.81 -6.33
C GLY A 27 -12.28 -13.60 -7.44
N ASP A 28 -12.67 -12.95 -8.53
CA ASP A 28 -11.85 -12.79 -9.73
C ASP A 28 -10.82 -11.65 -9.63
N ALA A 29 -11.05 -10.68 -8.74
CA ALA A 29 -10.14 -9.55 -8.52
C ALA A 29 -8.84 -9.93 -7.77
N ARG A 30 -8.71 -11.17 -7.30
CA ARG A 30 -7.60 -11.61 -6.42
C ARG A 30 -6.42 -12.26 -7.13
N LEU A 31 -6.55 -12.59 -8.43
CA LEU A 31 -5.52 -13.38 -9.13
C LEU A 31 -4.22 -12.58 -9.37
N SER A 32 -4.35 -11.28 -9.66
CA SER A 32 -3.22 -10.37 -9.82
C SER A 32 -2.46 -10.15 -8.49
N GLU A 33 -3.19 -9.95 -7.39
CA GLU A 33 -2.62 -9.77 -6.04
C GLU A 33 -1.92 -11.04 -5.55
N LYS A 34 -2.52 -12.22 -5.77
CA LYS A 34 -1.90 -13.53 -5.45
C LYS A 34 -0.60 -13.76 -6.21
N THR A 35 -0.59 -13.47 -7.51
CA THR A 35 0.61 -13.59 -8.35
C THR A 35 1.69 -12.61 -7.91
N ALA A 36 1.32 -11.36 -7.62
CA ALA A 36 2.24 -10.36 -7.11
C ALA A 36 2.89 -10.77 -5.78
N LEU A 37 2.12 -11.34 -4.84
CA LEU A 37 2.64 -11.82 -3.56
C LEU A 37 3.66 -12.96 -3.71
N ILE A 38 3.37 -13.98 -4.54
CA ILE A 38 4.33 -15.07 -4.80
C ILE A 38 5.59 -14.52 -5.48
N PHE A 39 5.41 -13.68 -6.50
CA PHE A 39 6.54 -13.10 -7.23
C PHE A 39 7.43 -12.25 -6.32
N LEU A 40 6.82 -11.45 -5.45
CA LEU A 40 7.54 -10.67 -4.43
C LEU A 40 8.21 -11.59 -3.42
N ALA A 41 7.55 -12.65 -2.94
CA ALA A 41 8.15 -13.60 -2.01
C ALA A 41 9.40 -14.26 -2.63
N ALA A 42 9.29 -14.75 -3.87
CA ALA A 42 10.42 -15.33 -4.61
C ALA A 42 11.56 -14.32 -4.79
N THR A 43 11.24 -13.07 -5.14
CA THR A 43 12.22 -11.98 -5.26
C THR A 43 12.93 -11.71 -3.94
N PHE A 44 12.21 -11.72 -2.82
CA PHE A 44 12.80 -11.57 -1.49
C PHE A 44 13.65 -12.78 -1.09
N PHE A 45 13.27 -14.02 -1.43
CA PHE A 45 14.12 -15.19 -1.22
C PHE A 45 15.44 -15.09 -1.99
N VAL A 46 15.41 -14.66 -3.25
CA VAL A 46 16.63 -14.38 -4.02
C VAL A 46 17.45 -13.26 -3.35
N ALA A 47 16.78 -12.23 -2.84
CA ALA A 47 17.43 -11.13 -2.14
C ALA A 47 18.06 -11.49 -0.79
N LEU A 48 17.65 -12.61 -0.19
CA LEU A 48 18.27 -13.18 1.01
C LEU A 48 19.55 -13.97 0.73
N TRP A 49 19.91 -14.18 -0.54
CA TRP A 49 21.19 -14.81 -0.87
C TRP A 49 22.36 -14.03 -0.26
N PRO A 50 23.30 -14.65 0.46
CA PRO A 50 24.26 -13.91 1.31
C PRO A 50 25.07 -12.83 0.60
N SER A 51 25.45 -13.05 -0.66
CA SER A 51 26.17 -12.05 -1.46
C SER A 51 25.29 -10.87 -1.91
N LEU A 52 24.02 -11.13 -2.24
CA LEU A 52 23.06 -10.09 -2.63
C LEU A 52 22.58 -9.31 -1.41
N GLN A 53 22.29 -10.01 -0.31
CA GLN A 53 21.86 -9.41 0.95
C GLN A 53 22.88 -8.40 1.47
N LYS A 54 24.18 -8.75 1.45
CA LYS A 54 25.25 -7.82 1.84
C LYS A 54 25.25 -6.55 0.98
N ARG A 55 25.05 -6.68 -0.33
CA ARG A 55 24.97 -5.54 -1.27
C ARG A 55 23.73 -4.69 -1.03
N ILE A 56 22.57 -5.30 -0.82
CA ILE A 56 21.31 -4.59 -0.56
C ILE A 56 21.38 -3.84 0.79
N ILE A 57 21.95 -4.46 1.82
CA ILE A 57 22.15 -3.80 3.12
C ILE A 57 23.15 -2.65 3.02
N ALA A 58 24.18 -2.77 2.17
CA ALA A 58 25.13 -1.69 1.91
C ALA A 58 24.49 -0.51 1.15
N HIS A 59 23.50 -0.77 0.28
CA HIS A 59 22.79 0.25 -0.49
C HIS A 59 21.37 0.49 0.06
N ARG A 60 21.26 1.42 1.01
CA ARG A 60 19.98 1.80 1.67
C ARG A 60 18.82 2.04 0.69
N ASP A 61 19.10 2.59 -0.47
CA ASP A 61 18.07 2.96 -1.45
C ASP A 61 17.48 1.73 -2.15
N ALA A 62 18.33 0.75 -2.48
CA ALA A 62 17.89 -0.53 -3.02
C ALA A 62 17.03 -1.30 -2.00
N ALA A 63 17.43 -1.30 -0.72
CA ALA A 63 16.63 -1.89 0.35
C ALA A 63 15.27 -1.18 0.52
N THR A 64 15.26 0.16 0.43
CA THR A 64 14.03 0.94 0.55
C THR A 64 13.08 0.65 -0.61
N PHE A 65 13.61 0.55 -1.84
CA PHE A 65 12.82 0.22 -3.02
C PHE A 65 12.20 -1.18 -2.95
N LEU A 66 12.97 -2.19 -2.53
CA LEU A 66 12.44 -3.55 -2.39
C LEU A 66 11.33 -3.63 -1.33
N LEU A 67 11.52 -2.96 -0.18
CA LEU A 67 10.49 -2.88 0.85
C LEU A 67 9.25 -2.12 0.37
N LEU A 68 9.43 -1.05 -0.41
CA LEU A 68 8.35 -0.30 -1.03
C LEU A 68 7.47 -1.19 -1.92
N CYS A 69 8.09 -1.97 -2.82
CA CYS A 69 7.34 -2.88 -3.70
C CYS A 69 6.50 -3.90 -2.91
N ALA A 70 7.06 -4.48 -1.84
CA ALA A 70 6.33 -5.42 -0.99
C ALA A 70 5.20 -4.74 -0.23
N PHE A 71 5.48 -3.63 0.44
CA PHE A 71 4.50 -2.95 1.28
C PHE A 71 3.43 -2.22 0.47
N PHE A 72 3.67 -1.83 -0.77
CA PHE A 72 2.61 -1.29 -1.63
C PHE A 72 1.55 -2.34 -1.94
N VAL A 73 1.95 -3.58 -2.22
CA VAL A 73 0.99 -4.69 -2.43
C VAL A 73 0.29 -5.04 -1.12
N ILE A 74 1.03 -5.18 -0.01
CA ILE A 74 0.43 -5.46 1.30
C ILE A 74 -0.54 -4.35 1.73
N PHE A 75 -0.16 -3.08 1.55
CA PHE A 75 -0.99 -1.93 1.88
C PHE A 75 -2.24 -1.89 1.00
N HIS A 76 -2.11 -2.16 -0.30
CA HIS A 76 -3.26 -2.23 -1.20
C HIS A 76 -4.27 -3.31 -0.76
N ILE A 77 -3.78 -4.49 -0.39
CA ILE A 77 -4.62 -5.57 0.14
C ILE A 77 -5.27 -5.15 1.46
N ALA A 78 -4.50 -4.55 2.38
CA ALA A 78 -5.01 -4.07 3.67
C ALA A 78 -6.02 -2.92 3.54
N ASP A 79 -5.87 -2.05 2.54
CA ASP A 79 -6.77 -0.93 2.28
C ASP A 79 -8.09 -1.40 1.68
N ARG A 80 -8.04 -2.37 0.76
CA ARG A 80 -9.25 -2.97 0.16
C ARG A 80 -10.03 -3.83 1.13
N ALA A 81 -9.32 -4.63 1.93
CA ALA A 81 -9.88 -5.67 2.78
C ALA A 81 -9.93 -5.30 4.27
N GLY A 82 -9.41 -4.14 4.67
CA GLY A 82 -9.40 -3.71 6.06
C GLY A 82 -10.75 -3.16 6.54
N PRO A 83 -10.97 -3.08 7.86
CA PRO A 83 -12.16 -2.45 8.41
C PRO A 83 -12.26 -1.00 7.93
N ARG A 84 -13.49 -0.52 7.71
CA ARG A 84 -13.78 0.83 7.18
C ARG A 84 -14.49 1.76 8.19
N GLU A 85 -14.81 1.27 9.38
CA GLU A 85 -15.64 2.00 10.34
C GLU A 85 -14.96 3.24 10.97
N GLY A 86 -15.74 4.28 11.31
CA GLY A 86 -15.37 5.29 12.31
C GLY A 86 -14.72 6.61 11.86
N PHE A 87 -14.38 6.82 10.58
CA PHE A 87 -13.88 8.12 10.09
C PHE A 87 -14.14 8.26 8.59
N ALA A 88 -15.05 9.15 8.22
CA ALA A 88 -15.35 9.48 6.83
C ALA A 88 -15.10 10.98 6.59
N LEU A 89 -14.44 11.31 5.48
CA LEU A 89 -14.31 12.69 5.03
C LEU A 89 -15.58 13.06 4.28
N LYS A 90 -16.23 14.14 4.74
CA LYS A 90 -17.33 14.78 4.02
C LYS A 90 -16.78 16.01 3.34
N PHE A 91 -16.85 16.07 2.02
CA PHE A 91 -16.48 17.25 1.26
C PHE A 91 -17.74 18.07 1.00
N SER A 92 -17.84 19.27 1.55
CA SER A 92 -19.01 20.15 1.39
C SER A 92 -19.30 20.54 -0.06
N SER A 93 -18.33 20.35 -0.97
CA SER A 93 -18.45 20.61 -2.41
C SER A 93 -18.94 19.41 -3.23
N LEU A 94 -19.10 18.23 -2.64
CA LEU A 94 -19.60 17.01 -3.29
C LEU A 94 -20.80 16.51 -2.46
N PRO A 95 -22.06 16.72 -2.90
CA PRO A 95 -23.22 16.31 -2.13
C PRO A 95 -23.26 14.77 -2.02
N ASP A 96 -23.57 14.30 -0.81
CA ASP A 96 -23.90 12.91 -0.44
C ASP A 96 -22.80 11.83 -0.38
N ASP A 97 -21.53 12.11 -0.74
CA ASP A 97 -20.46 11.12 -0.59
C ASP A 97 -19.66 11.25 0.71
N SER A 98 -19.94 10.38 1.68
CA SER A 98 -19.04 10.16 2.81
C SER A 98 -17.90 9.21 2.40
N PHE A 99 -16.67 9.73 2.26
CA PHE A 99 -15.52 8.92 1.89
C PHE A 99 -14.92 8.25 3.14
N ALA A 100 -15.17 6.95 3.31
CA ALA A 100 -14.62 6.17 4.41
C ALA A 100 -13.09 6.05 4.29
N ILE A 101 -12.35 6.50 5.31
CA ILE A 101 -10.90 6.30 5.41
C ILE A 101 -10.67 4.92 6.02
N SER A 102 -9.97 4.02 5.31
CA SER A 102 -9.62 2.70 5.86
C SER A 102 -8.74 2.81 7.11
N TYR A 103 -8.83 1.83 8.02
CA TYR A 103 -7.92 1.79 9.18
C TYR A 103 -6.45 1.66 8.76
N ALA A 104 -6.17 0.96 7.65
CA ALA A 104 -4.82 0.83 7.11
C ALA A 104 -4.22 2.20 6.75
N LEU A 105 -5.00 3.07 6.11
CA LEU A 105 -4.60 4.42 5.76
C LEU A 105 -4.37 5.29 7.01
N ARG A 106 -5.24 5.18 8.02
CA ARG A 106 -5.06 5.89 9.31
C ARG A 106 -3.76 5.47 10.01
N LEU A 107 -3.51 4.16 10.07
CA LEU A 107 -2.29 3.59 10.67
C LEU A 107 -1.04 4.08 9.93
N ALA A 108 -1.06 4.05 8.59
CA ALA A 108 0.05 4.51 7.76
C ALA A 108 0.35 6.00 7.98
N ILE A 109 -0.68 6.86 7.98
CA ILE A 109 -0.53 8.31 8.19
C ILE A 109 0.00 8.60 9.60
N LEU A 110 -0.59 8.01 10.64
CA LEU A 110 -0.16 8.21 12.03
C LEU A 110 1.30 7.75 12.23
N GLY A 111 1.63 6.57 11.72
CA GLY A 111 3.01 6.07 11.79
C GLY A 111 3.99 6.94 11.02
N ALA A 112 3.60 7.46 9.85
CA ALA A 112 4.41 8.37 9.07
C ALA A 112 4.65 9.70 9.81
N LEU A 113 3.61 10.29 10.42
CA LEU A 113 3.72 11.52 11.22
C LEU A 113 4.63 11.35 12.44
N VAL A 114 4.50 10.24 13.18
CA VAL A 114 5.35 9.96 14.34
C VAL A 114 6.81 9.68 13.91
N SER A 115 7.00 9.10 12.73
CA SER A 115 8.33 8.78 12.19
C SER A 115 8.97 9.95 11.41
N PHE A 116 8.19 10.97 11.08
CA PHE A 116 8.59 12.13 10.27
C PHE A 116 9.82 12.88 10.84
N PRO A 117 9.90 13.20 12.15
CA PRO A 117 11.02 13.96 12.69
C PRO A 117 12.37 13.25 12.53
N ALA A 118 12.37 11.91 12.55
CA ALA A 118 13.61 11.15 12.42
C ALA A 118 14.08 11.03 10.96
N TRP A 119 13.15 10.92 10.01
CA TRP A 119 13.49 10.98 8.60
C TRP A 119 14.07 12.36 8.23
N PHE A 120 13.46 13.44 8.70
CA PHE A 120 13.93 14.79 8.41
C PHE A 120 15.35 15.05 8.92
N LYS A 121 15.70 14.47 10.07
CA LYS A 121 17.03 14.58 10.68
C LYS A 121 18.13 13.81 9.93
N ASP A 122 17.79 12.71 9.25
CA ASP A 122 18.73 11.79 8.58
C ASP A 122 18.80 11.97 7.05
N GLY A 123 18.55 13.20 6.55
CA GLY A 123 18.82 13.56 5.15
C GLY A 123 17.61 13.74 4.22
N GLY A 124 16.40 13.93 4.77
CA GLY A 124 15.24 14.44 4.02
C GLY A 124 14.65 13.51 2.94
N PRO A 125 13.58 13.91 2.24
CA PRO A 125 12.93 13.11 1.21
C PRO A 125 13.91 12.79 0.09
N GLN A 126 14.06 11.52 -0.26
CA GLN A 126 14.84 11.17 -1.45
C GLN A 126 14.08 11.53 -2.72
N ARG A 127 14.82 11.97 -3.74
CA ARG A 127 14.31 12.25 -5.09
C ARG A 127 13.43 11.12 -5.64
N PHE A 128 13.71 9.87 -5.27
CA PHE A 128 12.94 8.69 -5.70
C PHE A 128 11.54 8.58 -5.07
N VAL A 129 11.35 9.00 -3.82
CA VAL A 129 10.02 9.05 -3.20
C VAL A 129 9.19 10.16 -3.85
N PHE A 130 9.82 11.30 -4.11
CA PHE A 130 9.20 12.40 -4.84
C PHE A 130 8.87 12.00 -6.29
N ALA A 131 9.79 11.31 -6.97
CA ALA A 131 9.59 10.80 -8.32
C ALA A 131 8.51 9.73 -8.37
N ALA A 132 8.44 8.83 -7.38
CA ALA A 132 7.37 7.83 -7.28
C ALA A 132 6.01 8.50 -7.06
N LEU A 133 5.92 9.51 -6.20
CA LEU A 133 4.69 10.28 -5.99
C LEU A 133 4.28 11.07 -7.24
N LEU A 134 5.25 11.67 -7.93
CA LEU A 134 5.02 12.35 -9.20
C LEU A 134 4.58 11.38 -10.29
N LEU A 135 5.17 10.19 -10.37
CA LEU A 135 4.78 9.15 -11.34
C LEU A 135 3.38 8.62 -11.05
N VAL A 136 3.04 8.32 -9.80
CA VAL A 136 1.69 7.89 -9.42
C VAL A 136 0.67 8.99 -9.71
N GLY A 137 0.99 10.25 -9.37
CA GLY A 137 0.15 11.38 -9.72
C GLY A 137 0.00 11.58 -11.23
N PHE A 138 1.10 11.47 -11.98
CA PHE A 138 1.12 11.63 -13.44
C PHE A 138 0.36 10.50 -14.15
N PHE A 139 0.56 9.25 -13.76
CA PHE A 139 -0.18 8.12 -14.33
C PHE A 139 -1.65 8.10 -13.89
N GLY A 140 -1.93 8.50 -12.65
CA GLY A 140 -3.30 8.66 -12.15
C GLY A 140 -4.04 9.76 -12.92
N LEU A 141 -3.54 11.01 -12.88
CA LEU A 141 -4.16 12.12 -13.62
C LEU A 141 -4.16 11.88 -15.14
N GLY A 142 -3.11 11.24 -15.66
CA GLY A 142 -3.00 10.86 -17.07
C GLY A 142 -4.05 9.83 -17.48
N SER A 143 -4.39 8.86 -16.62
CA SER A 143 -5.47 7.91 -16.92
C SER A 143 -6.83 8.61 -16.94
N PHE A 144 -7.09 9.59 -16.07
CA PHE A 144 -8.32 10.41 -16.14
C PHE A 144 -8.39 11.27 -17.39
N TRP A 145 -7.29 11.91 -17.76
CA TRP A 145 -7.21 12.69 -18.99
C TRP A 145 -7.43 11.81 -20.24
N PHE A 146 -6.91 10.58 -20.22
CA PHE A 146 -7.10 9.63 -21.31
C PHE A 146 -8.55 9.12 -21.37
N LEU A 147 -9.15 8.75 -20.23
CA LEU A 147 -10.54 8.30 -20.15
C LEU A 147 -11.53 9.40 -20.59
N THR A 148 -11.35 10.63 -20.11
CA THR A 148 -12.21 11.77 -20.51
C THR A 148 -12.12 12.12 -22.00
N ARG A 149 -11.02 11.79 -22.68
CA ARG A 149 -10.78 12.21 -24.06
C ARG A 149 -10.97 11.12 -25.12
N PHE A 150 -10.75 9.86 -24.75
CA PHE A 150 -10.80 8.73 -25.68
C PHE A 150 -11.95 7.76 -25.41
N TYR A 151 -12.60 7.82 -24.23
CA TYR A 151 -13.89 7.17 -24.02
C TYR A 151 -15.00 8.21 -24.22
N PRO A 152 -15.80 8.11 -25.31
CA PRO A 152 -16.98 8.93 -25.48
C PRO A 152 -18.04 8.45 -24.49
N VAL A 153 -18.05 9.07 -23.32
CA VAL A 153 -19.08 8.84 -22.32
C VAL A 153 -20.38 9.37 -22.91
N GLY A 154 -21.39 8.51 -23.05
CA GLY A 154 -22.67 8.88 -23.66
C GLY A 154 -23.34 10.02 -22.90
N VAL A 155 -24.28 10.72 -23.53
CA VAL A 155 -25.01 11.89 -22.96
C VAL A 155 -25.67 11.60 -21.60
N THR A 156 -25.85 10.32 -21.25
CA THR A 156 -26.45 9.82 -20.01
C THR A 156 -25.45 9.31 -18.96
N GLU A 157 -24.18 9.15 -19.31
CA GLU A 157 -23.16 8.68 -18.39
C GLU A 157 -22.33 9.90 -17.96
N THR A 158 -22.44 10.31 -16.70
CA THR A 158 -21.48 11.25 -16.11
C THR A 158 -20.25 10.47 -15.71
N LEU A 159 -19.08 10.86 -16.24
CA LEU A 159 -17.79 10.45 -15.70
C LEU A 159 -17.73 11.00 -14.27
N ASP A 160 -18.10 10.16 -13.32
CA ASP A 160 -18.33 10.53 -11.94
C ASP A 160 -17.04 11.18 -11.38
N PRO A 161 -17.06 12.41 -10.85
CA PRO A 161 -15.88 13.10 -10.31
C PRO A 161 -15.40 12.53 -8.96
N THR A 162 -16.06 11.48 -8.46
CA THR A 162 -15.71 10.64 -7.30
C THR A 162 -14.29 10.04 -7.24
N PRO A 163 -13.51 9.84 -8.33
CA PRO A 163 -12.22 9.18 -8.20
C PRO A 163 -11.11 10.12 -7.71
N LEU A 164 -11.26 11.45 -7.79
CA LEU A 164 -10.20 12.39 -7.38
C LEU A 164 -9.91 12.34 -5.86
N PRO A 165 -10.91 12.37 -4.95
CA PRO A 165 -10.66 12.16 -3.52
C PRO A 165 -10.04 10.80 -3.21
N THR A 166 -10.49 9.74 -3.89
CA THR A 166 -9.98 8.38 -3.71
C THR A 166 -8.53 8.26 -4.15
N LEU A 167 -8.16 8.84 -5.30
CA LEU A 167 -6.78 8.96 -5.75
C LEU A 167 -5.92 9.75 -4.76
N PHE A 168 -6.43 10.85 -4.24
CA PHE A 168 -5.69 11.66 -3.26
C PHE A 168 -5.39 10.85 -1.99
N LEU A 169 -6.38 10.12 -1.48
CA LEU A 169 -6.21 9.22 -0.33
C LEU A 169 -5.22 8.08 -0.62
N GLN A 170 -5.25 7.52 -1.83
CA GLN A 170 -4.29 6.52 -2.27
C GLN A 170 -2.86 7.08 -2.35
N ILE A 171 -2.68 8.25 -2.98
CA ILE A 171 -1.38 8.95 -3.05
C ILE A 171 -0.85 9.21 -1.64
N LEU A 172 -1.72 9.69 -0.73
CA LEU A 172 -1.36 9.93 0.66
C LEU A 172 -0.96 8.64 1.40
N GLY A 173 -1.69 7.55 1.16
CA GLY A 173 -1.37 6.23 1.70
C GLY A 173 -0.02 5.72 1.22
N PHE A 174 0.21 5.71 -0.10
CA PHE A 174 1.49 5.28 -0.68
C PHE A 174 2.65 6.19 -0.26
N ALA A 175 2.44 7.51 -0.16
CA ALA A 175 3.43 8.45 0.38
C ALA A 175 3.81 8.10 1.83
N SER A 176 2.82 7.78 2.65
CA SER A 176 3.00 7.42 4.05
C SER A 176 3.78 6.12 4.20
N ILE A 177 3.44 5.10 3.41
CA ILE A 177 4.18 3.83 3.35
C ILE A 177 5.63 4.06 2.89
N ALA A 178 5.85 4.93 1.90
CA ALA A 178 7.20 5.26 1.45
C ALA A 178 8.05 5.92 2.55
N ALA A 179 7.46 6.87 3.28
CA ALA A 179 8.11 7.49 4.43
C ALA A 179 8.45 6.46 5.52
N LEU A 180 7.53 5.54 5.82
CA LEU A 180 7.73 4.45 6.78
C LEU A 180 8.86 3.50 6.37
N CYS A 181 8.87 3.03 5.12
CA CYS A 181 9.95 2.17 4.61
C CYS A 181 11.31 2.87 4.72
N ARG A 182 11.39 4.17 4.44
CA ARG A 182 12.62 4.96 4.59
C ARG A 182 13.07 5.10 6.04
N ALA A 183 12.12 5.28 6.96
CA ALA A 183 12.38 5.35 8.40
C ALA A 183 12.89 4.01 8.95
N VAL A 184 12.39 2.89 8.44
CA VAL A 184 12.89 1.54 8.77
C VAL A 184 14.32 1.35 8.27
N THR A 185 14.60 1.71 7.01
CA THR A 185 15.95 1.53 6.43
C THR A 185 17.00 2.48 6.99
N ALA A 186 16.63 3.43 7.86
CA ALA A 186 17.58 4.24 8.61
C ALA A 186 18.40 3.40 9.62
N SER A 187 17.86 2.29 10.11
CA SER A 187 18.54 1.42 11.07
C SER A 187 18.86 0.07 10.44
N GLN A 188 20.15 -0.29 10.36
CA GLN A 188 20.59 -1.57 9.81
C GLN A 188 19.98 -2.78 10.55
N LYS A 189 19.81 -2.69 11.88
CA LYS A 189 19.20 -3.75 12.69
C LYS A 189 17.75 -4.02 12.25
N TRP A 190 16.92 -2.98 12.15
CA TRP A 190 15.52 -3.08 11.76
C TRP A 190 15.35 -3.43 10.29
N MET A 191 16.18 -2.84 9.43
CA MET A 191 16.23 -3.20 8.01
C MET A 191 16.48 -4.70 7.83
N ARG A 192 17.53 -5.25 8.48
CA ARG A 192 17.84 -6.69 8.38
C ARG A 192 16.69 -7.55 8.93
N PHE A 193 16.11 -7.16 10.05
CA PHE A 193 14.99 -7.90 10.65
C PHE A 193 13.79 -7.97 9.70
N ILE A 194 13.33 -6.81 9.19
CA ILE A 194 12.18 -6.75 8.27
C ILE A 194 12.49 -7.47 6.96
N PHE A 195 13.69 -7.30 6.41
CA PHE A 195 14.07 -7.91 5.15
C PHE A 195 14.10 -9.45 5.24
N CYS A 196 14.61 -10.00 6.36
CA CYS A 196 14.57 -11.44 6.62
C CYS A 196 13.15 -11.97 6.89
N GLY A 197 12.28 -11.18 7.52
CA GLY A 197 10.90 -11.56 7.81
C GLY A 197 9.95 -11.43 6.62
N MET A 198 10.28 -10.58 5.64
CA MET A 198 9.39 -10.23 4.53
C MET A 198 8.91 -11.43 3.70
N PRO A 199 9.76 -12.37 3.25
CA PRO A 199 9.27 -13.51 2.47
C PRO A 199 8.26 -14.36 3.25
N LEU A 200 8.44 -14.51 4.58
CA LEU A 200 7.48 -15.20 5.42
C LEU A 200 6.15 -14.43 5.51
N VAL A 201 6.19 -13.12 5.72
CA VAL A 201 4.99 -12.28 5.75
C VAL A 201 4.21 -12.37 4.43
N LEU A 202 4.89 -12.26 3.30
CA LEU A 202 4.27 -12.35 1.97
C LEU A 202 3.64 -13.73 1.73
N LEU A 203 4.32 -14.81 2.10
CA LEU A 203 3.78 -16.16 2.01
C LEU A 203 2.59 -16.40 2.95
N LEU A 204 2.62 -15.84 4.16
CA LEU A 204 1.50 -15.94 5.10
C LEU A 204 0.26 -15.21 4.58
N VAL A 205 0.42 -14.00 4.06
CA VAL A 205 -0.69 -13.24 3.43
C VAL A 205 -1.21 -14.00 2.22
N TRP A 206 -0.32 -14.53 1.38
CA TRP A 206 -0.72 -15.35 0.24
C TRP A 206 -1.49 -16.61 0.66
N ALA A 207 -0.98 -17.38 1.62
CA ALA A 207 -1.63 -18.60 2.09
C ALA A 207 -2.99 -18.31 2.72
N LYS A 208 -3.11 -17.20 3.46
CA LYS A 208 -4.39 -16.76 4.04
C LYS A 208 -5.42 -16.45 2.96
N LEU A 209 -5.02 -15.76 1.88
CA LEU A 209 -5.87 -15.47 0.72
C LEU A 209 -6.29 -16.72 -0.08
N GLN A 210 -5.61 -17.86 0.11
CA GLN A 210 -6.02 -19.15 -0.46
C GLN A 210 -6.95 -19.94 0.47
N LEU A 211 -6.66 -19.97 1.77
CA LEU A 211 -7.35 -20.83 2.75
C LEU A 211 -8.72 -20.27 3.19
N PHE A 212 -8.90 -18.95 3.13
CA PHE A 212 -10.16 -18.31 3.48
C PHE A 212 -10.61 -17.41 2.33
N PRO A 213 -11.21 -17.98 1.27
CA PRO A 213 -11.92 -17.17 0.30
C PRO A 213 -13.05 -16.44 1.04
N LEU A 214 -12.93 -15.11 1.21
CA LEU A 214 -14.03 -14.29 1.75
C LEU A 214 -15.31 -14.61 0.96
N PRO A 215 -16.48 -14.68 1.63
CA PRO A 215 -17.73 -15.06 1.02
C PRO A 215 -17.94 -14.28 -0.27
N VAL A 216 -18.18 -15.01 -1.36
CA VAL A 216 -18.68 -14.45 -2.61
C VAL A 216 -20.08 -13.99 -2.27
N GLU A 217 -20.34 -12.67 -2.28
CA GLU A 217 -21.72 -12.21 -2.38
C GLU A 217 -22.28 -12.87 -3.63
N ALA A 218 -23.27 -13.73 -3.44
CA ALA A 218 -23.97 -14.38 -4.53
C ALA A 218 -24.55 -13.27 -5.39
N GLU A 219 -23.94 -13.07 -6.56
CA GLU A 219 -24.51 -12.30 -7.65
C GLU A 219 -25.94 -12.82 -7.86
N ASP A 220 -26.88 -11.88 -7.83
CA ASP A 220 -28.31 -12.11 -7.76
C ASP A 220 -28.76 -13.31 -8.60
N ALA A 221 -29.28 -14.34 -7.91
CA ALA A 221 -30.10 -15.33 -8.57
C ALA A 221 -31.40 -14.63 -8.98
N GLU A 222 -31.49 -14.31 -10.28
CA GLU A 222 -32.72 -13.96 -11.00
C GLU A 222 -33.90 -14.89 -10.66
#